data_AF-A0A4S4L4U6-F1
#
_entry.id   AF-A0A4S4L4U6-F1
#
_cell.length_a   1.000
_cell.length_b   1.000
_cell.length_c   1.000
_cell.angle_alpha   90.00
_cell.angle_beta   90.00
_cell.angle_gamma   90.00
#
_symmetry.space_group_name_H-M   'P 1'
#
loop_
_entity.id
_entity.type
_entity.pdbx_description
1 polymer ?
#
loop_
_entity_poly.entity_id
_entity_poly.type
_entity_poly.pdbx_seq_one_letter_code
_entity_poly.pdbx_strand_id
1 'polypeptide(L)'
;MVHAIAAFIDFCYLVWQSIINEDTLAEIDEALRRFHADRVIFKEIGVRPTSFSLPHQHSLIHYRYLIQEFNAPNGLCSSITESKHIKAVKEPWRQSNRFNALGQMLLTNQHLDKLAASRVDFEAQGMLKGPCISESVQALTIAAGDVVPDNNGNGGAVPDHNGDGNAVSDHNDNGDAMGAHLMPAAARNNARNANAVDGPRVQATVTSQGRKRVDIRSGWTY
;
A
#
# COMPACT_ATOMS: atom_id res chain seq x y z
N MET A 1 -31.80 7.89 18.29
CA MET A 1 -30.76 7.04 17.67
C MET A 1 -30.53 7.40 16.21
N VAL A 2 -31.57 7.37 15.37
CA VAL A 2 -31.45 7.68 13.93
C VAL A 2 -30.82 9.05 13.70
N HIS A 3 -31.26 10.09 14.42
CA HIS A 3 -30.66 11.43 14.32
C HIS A 3 -29.15 11.46 14.65
N ALA A 4 -28.70 10.75 15.69
CA ALA A 4 -27.29 10.67 16.03
C ALA A 4 -26.47 9.98 14.93
N ILE A 5 -26.99 8.89 14.37
CA ILE A 5 -26.31 8.18 13.27
C ILE A 5 -26.30 9.05 12.01
N ALA A 6 -27.42 9.70 11.68
CA ALA A 6 -27.52 10.60 10.55
C ALA A 6 -26.52 11.77 10.68
N ALA A 7 -26.47 12.45 11.83
CA ALA A 7 -25.51 13.54 12.06
C ALA A 7 -24.05 13.09 11.99
N PHE A 8 -23.74 11.86 12.43
CA PHE A 8 -22.40 11.28 12.28
C PHE A 8 -22.06 10.98 10.82
N ILE A 9 -23.01 10.43 10.07
CA ILE A 9 -22.84 10.14 8.64
C ILE A 9 -22.71 11.44 7.84
N ASP A 10 -23.51 12.46 8.15
CA ASP A 10 -23.40 13.82 7.58
C ASP A 10 -21.97 14.35 7.78
N PHE A 11 -21.45 14.27 9.02
CA PHE A 11 -20.08 14.66 9.33
C PHE A 11 -19.07 13.91 8.46
N CYS A 12 -19.19 12.57 8.34
CA CYS A 12 -18.28 11.77 7.52
C CYS A 12 -18.31 12.19 6.05
N TYR A 13 -19.49 12.42 5.48
CA TYR A 13 -19.61 12.83 4.08
C TYR A 13 -19.03 14.22 3.82
N LEU A 14 -19.19 15.15 4.75
CA LEU A 14 -18.61 16.50 4.63
C LEU A 14 -17.08 16.47 4.68
N VAL A 15 -16.52 15.71 5.62
CA VAL A 15 -15.07 15.59 5.80
C VAL A 15 -14.39 14.85 4.63
N TRP A 16 -15.12 13.99 3.92
CA TRP A 16 -14.61 13.27 2.74
C TRP A 16 -14.70 14.04 1.43
N GLN A 17 -15.23 15.27 1.43
CA GLN A 17 -15.26 16.07 0.21
C GLN A 17 -13.83 16.40 -0.24
N SER A 18 -13.62 16.36 -1.56
CA SER A 18 -12.31 16.64 -2.15
C SER A 18 -11.93 18.12 -2.10
N ILE A 19 -12.94 18.98 -2.04
CA ILE A 19 -12.82 20.43 -1.94
C ILE A 19 -13.64 20.83 -0.72
N ILE A 20 -12.98 21.46 0.25
CA ILE A 20 -13.59 21.90 1.50
C ILE A 20 -13.42 23.42 1.58
N ASN A 21 -14.54 24.13 1.56
CA ASN A 21 -14.58 25.59 1.69
C ASN A 21 -15.01 25.99 3.11
N GLU A 22 -15.00 27.28 3.41
CA GLU A 22 -15.38 27.79 4.73
C GLU A 22 -16.83 27.41 5.12
N ASP A 23 -17.75 27.41 4.15
CA ASP A 23 -19.14 26.98 4.37
C ASP A 23 -19.20 25.49 4.76
N THR A 24 -18.47 24.63 4.05
CA THR A 24 -18.35 23.20 4.37
C THR A 24 -17.77 23.00 5.77
N LEU A 25 -16.80 23.80 6.19
CA LEU A 25 -16.24 23.71 7.53
C LEU A 25 -17.27 24.10 8.61
N ALA A 26 -18.11 25.10 8.35
CA ALA A 26 -19.21 25.44 9.24
C ALA A 26 -20.25 24.30 9.31
N GLU A 27 -20.54 23.64 8.19
CA GLU A 27 -21.40 22.46 8.14
C GLU A 27 -20.80 21.28 8.92
N ILE A 28 -19.48 21.08 8.87
CA ILE A 28 -18.76 20.06 9.65
C ILE A 28 -18.94 20.31 11.15
N ASP A 29 -18.74 21.54 11.61
CA ASP A 29 -18.91 21.92 13.02
C ASP A 29 -20.36 21.70 13.47
N GLU A 30 -21.34 22.08 12.63
CA GLU A 30 -22.75 21.89 12.93
C GLU A 30 -23.16 20.41 12.97
N ALA A 31 -22.69 19.60 12.02
CA ALA A 31 -22.91 18.15 12.03
C ALA A 31 -22.31 17.50 13.28
N LEU A 32 -21.11 17.91 13.68
CA LEU A 32 -20.46 17.42 14.89
C LEU A 32 -21.23 17.83 16.17
N ARG A 33 -21.73 19.07 16.20
CA ARG A 33 -22.57 19.57 17.30
C ARG A 33 -23.87 18.77 17.42
N ARG A 34 -24.57 18.52 16.30
CA ARG A 34 -25.76 17.66 16.25
C ARG A 34 -25.46 16.25 16.75
N PHE A 35 -24.36 15.65 16.30
CA PHE A 35 -23.95 14.33 16.76
C PHE A 35 -23.68 14.30 18.27
N HIS A 36 -22.99 15.31 18.82
CA HIS A 36 -22.70 15.40 20.25
C HIS A 36 -23.96 15.59 21.11
N ALA A 37 -24.96 16.31 20.62
CA ALA A 37 -26.26 16.43 21.28
C ALA A 37 -27.02 15.09 21.26
N ASP A 38 -27.12 14.47 20.09
CA ASP A 38 -28.00 13.32 19.90
C ASP A 38 -27.40 12.00 20.41
N ARG A 39 -26.06 11.89 20.53
CA ARG A 39 -25.40 10.65 20.99
C ARG A 39 -25.78 10.23 22.41
N VAL A 40 -26.34 11.14 23.21
CA VAL A 40 -26.81 10.85 24.59
C VAL A 40 -27.79 9.67 24.61
N ILE A 41 -28.57 9.48 23.55
CA ILE A 41 -29.50 8.35 23.41
C ILE A 41 -28.82 6.97 23.53
N PHE A 42 -27.54 6.85 23.15
CA PHE A 42 -26.79 5.59 23.30
C PHE A 42 -26.46 5.28 24.76
N LYS A 43 -26.42 6.30 25.63
CA LYS A 43 -26.29 6.12 27.06
C LYS A 43 -27.62 5.70 27.69
N GLU A 44 -28.71 6.33 27.28
CA GLU A 44 -30.06 6.07 27.79
C GLU A 44 -30.54 4.64 27.49
N ILE A 45 -30.23 4.13 26.31
CA ILE A 45 -30.60 2.76 25.88
C ILE A 45 -29.61 1.71 26.43
N GLY A 46 -28.55 2.13 27.12
CA GLY A 46 -27.57 1.23 27.72
C GLY A 46 -26.54 0.64 26.74
N VAL A 47 -26.51 1.08 25.48
CA VAL A 47 -25.47 0.70 24.50
C VAL A 47 -24.08 1.13 25.00
N ARG A 48 -23.99 2.32 25.59
CA ARG A 48 -22.76 2.82 26.19
C ARG A 48 -23.02 3.64 27.47
N PRO A 49 -23.10 2.98 28.65
CA PRO A 49 -23.59 3.61 29.87
C PRO A 49 -22.57 4.53 30.56
N THR A 50 -21.26 4.33 30.36
CA THR A 50 -20.21 4.99 31.15
C THR A 50 -19.80 6.36 30.62
N SER A 51 -19.29 6.45 29.39
CA SER A 51 -18.79 7.72 28.83
C SER A 51 -18.74 7.68 27.30
N PHE A 52 -18.55 8.85 26.66
CA PHE A 52 -18.29 8.97 25.22
C PHE A 52 -16.80 9.14 24.87
N SER A 53 -15.88 8.69 25.73
CA SER A 53 -14.42 8.90 25.57
C SER A 53 -13.74 7.89 24.65
N LEU A 54 -14.35 7.54 23.50
CA LEU A 54 -13.67 6.70 22.51
C LEU A 54 -12.60 7.52 21.79
N PRO A 55 -11.38 7.00 21.58
CA PRO A 55 -10.35 7.69 20.82
C PRO A 55 -10.85 8.20 19.46
N HIS A 56 -11.63 7.38 18.74
CA HIS A 56 -12.19 7.78 17.44
C HIS A 56 -13.24 8.89 17.57
N GLN A 57 -14.09 8.88 18.60
CA GLN A 57 -15.05 9.97 18.81
C GLN A 57 -14.37 11.26 19.25
N HIS A 58 -13.30 11.17 20.04
CA HIS A 58 -12.50 12.33 20.42
C HIS A 58 -11.78 12.93 19.22
N SER A 59 -11.31 12.10 18.27
CA SER A 59 -10.62 12.59 17.07
C SER A 59 -11.46 13.56 16.22
N LEU A 60 -12.79 13.44 16.27
CA LEU A 60 -13.72 14.23 15.45
C LEU A 60 -13.56 15.74 15.65
N ILE A 61 -13.25 16.19 16.87
CA ILE A 61 -13.09 17.62 17.18
C ILE A 61 -11.85 18.25 16.51
N HIS A 62 -10.89 17.42 16.11
CA HIS A 62 -9.63 17.89 15.53
C HIS A 62 -9.73 18.05 14.01
N TYR A 63 -10.79 17.56 13.36
CA TYR A 63 -10.87 17.55 11.90
C TYR A 63 -10.88 18.96 11.30
N ARG A 64 -11.61 19.93 11.86
CA ARG A 64 -11.60 21.30 11.33
C ARG A 64 -10.20 21.90 11.33
N TYR A 65 -9.52 21.79 12.47
CA TYR A 65 -8.14 22.26 12.61
C TYR A 65 -7.20 21.55 11.63
N LEU A 66 -7.28 20.22 11.54
CA LEU A 66 -6.43 19.43 10.64
C LEU A 66 -6.70 19.73 9.17
N ILE A 67 -7.94 19.96 8.78
CA ILE A 67 -8.29 20.34 7.40
C ILE A 67 -7.73 21.72 7.06
N GLN A 68 -7.74 22.67 8.00
CA GLN A 68 -7.16 23.99 7.78
C GLN A 68 -5.63 23.94 7.62
N GLU A 69 -4.95 23.10 8.40
CA GLU A 69 -3.48 22.97 8.35
C GLU A 69 -2.98 22.11 7.17
N PHE A 70 -3.71 21.04 6.85
CA PHE A 70 -3.25 19.99 5.93
C PHE A 70 -4.13 19.81 4.68
N ASN A 71 -5.13 20.68 4.50
CA ASN A 71 -6.16 20.60 3.46
C ASN A 71 -7.06 19.36 3.59
N ALA A 72 -7.96 19.17 2.61
CA ALA A 72 -8.86 18.02 2.57
C ALA A 72 -8.07 16.69 2.67
N PRO A 73 -8.59 15.69 3.40
CA PRO A 73 -7.92 14.40 3.63
C PRO A 73 -7.98 13.50 2.38
N ASN A 74 -7.58 14.04 1.23
CA ASN A 74 -7.56 13.35 -0.04
C ASN A 74 -6.38 12.39 -0.12
N GLY A 75 -6.66 11.11 -0.32
CA GLY A 75 -5.67 10.15 -0.79
C GLY A 75 -4.49 9.86 0.15
N LEU A 76 -4.51 10.34 1.39
CA LEU A 76 -3.54 9.99 2.44
C LEU A 76 -4.27 9.26 3.56
N CYS A 77 -4.43 7.95 3.40
CA CYS A 77 -4.94 7.08 4.46
C CYS A 77 -3.79 6.29 5.09
N SER A 78 -3.95 5.92 6.36
CA SER A 78 -3.04 4.98 7.03
C SER A 78 -2.91 3.65 6.28
N SER A 79 -3.91 3.27 5.46
CA SER A 79 -3.83 2.07 4.60
C SER A 79 -2.67 2.13 3.60
N ILE A 80 -2.31 3.30 3.10
CA ILE A 80 -1.24 3.45 2.10
C ILE A 80 0.12 3.16 2.75
N THR A 81 0.41 3.81 3.88
CA THR A 81 1.65 3.58 4.61
C THR A 81 1.67 2.19 5.25
N GLU A 82 0.54 1.70 5.73
CA GLU A 82 0.42 0.36 6.30
C GLU A 82 0.63 -0.73 5.24
N SER A 83 0.14 -0.57 4.01
CA SER A 83 0.39 -1.51 2.92
C SER A 83 1.90 -1.66 2.63
N LYS A 84 2.63 -0.54 2.60
CA LYS A 84 4.09 -0.54 2.46
C LYS A 84 4.78 -1.12 3.69
N HIS A 85 4.31 -0.79 4.89
CA HIS A 85 4.84 -1.32 6.15
C HIS A 85 4.64 -2.85 6.26
N ILE A 86 3.52 -3.39 5.76
CA ILE A 86 3.30 -4.83 5.67
C ILE A 86 4.39 -5.47 4.81
N LYS A 87 4.59 -4.97 3.58
CA LYS A 87 5.57 -5.52 2.63
C LYS A 87 7.02 -5.34 3.07
N ALA A 88 7.39 -4.17 3.58
CA ALA A 88 8.78 -3.86 3.91
C ALA A 88 9.18 -4.30 5.33
N VAL A 89 8.22 -4.54 6.23
CA VAL A 89 8.51 -4.81 7.65
C VAL A 89 7.82 -6.07 8.14
N LYS A 90 6.48 -6.16 8.08
CA LYS A 90 5.77 -7.28 8.70
C LYS A 90 6.06 -8.62 8.02
N GLU A 91 6.08 -8.66 6.69
CA GLU A 91 6.37 -9.88 5.92
C GLU A 91 7.84 -10.34 6.11
N PRO A 92 8.86 -9.48 5.92
CA PRO A 92 10.25 -9.85 6.19
C PRO A 92 10.50 -10.26 7.64
N TRP A 93 9.84 -9.60 8.60
CA TRP A 93 9.93 -10.00 10.01
C TRP A 93 9.41 -11.43 10.23
N ARG A 94 8.27 -11.78 9.62
CA ARG A 94 7.69 -13.14 9.69
C ARG A 94 8.57 -14.20 9.02
N GLN A 95 9.28 -13.83 7.96
CA GLN A 95 10.20 -14.72 7.24
C GLN A 95 11.57 -14.86 7.93
N SER A 96 11.98 -13.89 8.74
CA SER A 96 13.25 -13.93 9.46
C SER A 96 13.25 -14.98 10.59
N ASN A 97 14.44 -15.41 11.00
CA ASN A 97 14.61 -16.26 12.18
C ASN A 97 14.50 -15.49 13.52
N ARG A 98 14.16 -14.19 13.48
CA ARG A 98 14.05 -13.25 14.62
C ARG A 98 15.32 -13.00 15.42
N PHE A 99 16.47 -13.58 15.03
CA PHE A 99 17.78 -13.31 15.63
C PHE A 99 18.58 -12.38 14.72
N ASN A 100 18.97 -11.20 15.22
CA ASN A 100 19.59 -10.15 14.38
C ASN A 100 18.75 -9.86 13.11
N ALA A 101 17.43 -9.84 13.27
CA ALA A 101 16.47 -9.84 12.17
C ALA A 101 16.56 -8.63 11.24
N LEU A 102 16.97 -7.47 11.75
CA LEU A 102 17.04 -6.24 10.94
C LEU A 102 17.90 -6.42 9.68
N GLY A 103 19.08 -7.04 9.82
CA GLY A 103 19.94 -7.31 8.66
C GLY A 103 19.31 -8.27 7.66
N GLN A 104 18.62 -9.30 8.16
CA GLN A 104 17.89 -10.25 7.31
C GLN A 104 16.74 -9.57 6.56
N MET A 105 15.95 -8.75 7.26
CA MET A 105 14.83 -8.02 6.67
C MET A 105 15.30 -7.06 5.57
N LEU A 106 16.40 -6.34 5.80
CA LEU A 106 16.98 -5.44 4.79
C LEU A 106 17.47 -6.21 3.55
N LEU A 107 18.14 -7.36 3.74
CA LEU A 107 18.56 -8.21 2.62
C LEU A 107 17.37 -8.78 1.84
N THR A 108 16.32 -9.21 2.54
CA THR A 108 15.07 -9.69 1.90
C THR A 108 14.43 -8.59 1.07
N ASN A 109 14.26 -7.38 1.63
CA ASN A 109 13.72 -6.24 0.89
C ASN A 109 14.57 -5.93 -0.36
N GLN A 110 15.89 -5.88 -0.20
CA GLN A 110 16.81 -5.66 -1.32
C GLN A 110 16.68 -6.74 -2.40
N HIS A 111 16.51 -8.00 -2.02
CA HIS A 111 16.33 -9.09 -2.98
C HIS A 111 15.00 -8.96 -3.73
N LEU A 112 13.90 -8.68 -3.01
CA LEU A 112 12.58 -8.46 -3.62
C LEU A 112 12.60 -7.28 -4.59
N ASP A 113 13.25 -6.18 -4.24
CA ASP A 113 13.39 -5.00 -5.12
C ASP A 113 14.17 -5.35 -6.40
N LYS A 114 15.28 -6.10 -6.28
CA LYS A 114 16.06 -6.56 -7.43
C LYS A 114 15.26 -7.50 -8.33
N LEU A 115 14.49 -8.43 -7.76
CA LEU A 115 13.63 -9.33 -8.52
C LEU A 115 12.52 -8.57 -9.24
N ALA A 116 11.90 -7.58 -8.58
CA ALA A 116 10.88 -6.73 -9.18
C ALA A 116 11.45 -5.93 -10.36
N ALA A 117 12.64 -5.31 -10.21
CA ALA A 117 13.32 -4.60 -11.29
C ALA A 117 13.66 -5.52 -12.46
N SER A 118 14.28 -6.68 -12.18
CA SER A 118 14.64 -7.67 -13.20
C SER A 118 13.42 -8.17 -13.97
N ARG A 119 12.28 -8.36 -13.28
CA ARG A 119 11.03 -8.78 -13.93
C ARG A 119 10.53 -7.74 -14.94
N VAL A 120 10.57 -6.46 -14.59
CA VAL A 120 10.19 -5.36 -15.49
C VAL A 120 11.11 -5.33 -16.71
N ASP A 121 12.42 -5.49 -16.50
CA ASP A 121 13.40 -5.51 -17.59
C ASP A 121 13.18 -6.69 -18.55
N PHE A 122 12.96 -7.89 -18.01
CA PHE A 122 12.70 -9.08 -18.83
C PHE A 122 11.36 -9.01 -19.57
N GLU A 123 10.34 -8.40 -18.96
CA GLU A 123 9.06 -8.16 -19.62
C GLU A 123 9.20 -7.17 -20.79
N ALA A 124 9.94 -6.07 -20.58
CA ALA A 124 10.23 -5.09 -21.63
C ALA A 124 11.01 -5.70 -22.80
N GLN A 125 11.89 -6.67 -22.52
CA GLN A 125 12.63 -7.43 -23.53
C GLN A 125 11.79 -8.54 -24.18
N GLY A 126 10.54 -8.76 -23.76
CA GLY A 126 9.68 -9.83 -24.27
C GLY A 126 10.06 -11.23 -23.81
N MET A 127 11.00 -11.37 -22.87
CA MET A 127 11.51 -12.65 -22.38
C MET A 127 10.52 -13.39 -21.47
N LEU A 128 9.48 -12.70 -20.99
CA LEU A 128 8.42 -13.27 -20.15
C LEU A 128 7.11 -13.52 -20.92
N LYS A 129 7.11 -13.43 -22.25
CA LYS A 129 5.94 -13.70 -23.09
C LYS A 129 5.98 -15.13 -23.63
N GLY A 130 5.05 -15.96 -23.18
CA GLY A 130 4.86 -17.35 -23.62
C GLY A 130 4.99 -18.36 -22.47
N PRO A 131 4.55 -19.62 -22.63
CA PRO A 131 4.75 -20.65 -21.61
C PRO A 131 6.26 -20.91 -21.49
N CYS A 132 6.85 -20.71 -20.31
CA CYS A 132 8.30 -20.95 -20.12
C CYS A 132 8.70 -22.42 -20.29
N ILE A 133 7.69 -23.30 -20.30
CA ILE A 133 7.83 -24.73 -20.52
C ILE A 133 7.59 -25.10 -21.99
N SER A 134 7.24 -24.16 -22.88
CA SER A 134 6.88 -24.50 -24.26
C SER A 134 8.05 -25.09 -25.05
N GLU A 135 9.28 -24.64 -24.84
CA GLU A 135 10.45 -25.18 -25.56
C GLU A 135 10.86 -26.55 -25.04
N SER A 136 10.84 -26.77 -23.72
CA SER A 136 11.14 -28.08 -23.14
C SER A 136 10.01 -29.09 -23.32
N VAL A 137 8.75 -28.64 -23.29
CA VAL A 137 7.58 -29.45 -23.65
C VAL A 137 7.57 -29.74 -25.15
N GLN A 138 7.82 -28.76 -26.03
CA GLN A 138 7.97 -29.03 -27.47
C GLN A 138 9.12 -30.00 -27.75
N ALA A 139 10.27 -29.83 -27.08
CA ALA A 139 11.37 -30.77 -27.20
C ALA A 139 10.99 -32.18 -26.69
N LEU A 140 10.23 -32.27 -25.60
CA LEU A 140 9.69 -33.55 -25.10
C LEU A 140 8.66 -34.16 -26.05
N THR A 141 7.75 -33.37 -26.61
CA THR A 141 6.70 -33.81 -27.55
C THR A 141 7.32 -34.30 -28.86
N ILE A 142 8.35 -33.61 -29.36
CA ILE A 142 9.14 -34.05 -30.53
C ILE A 142 9.92 -35.34 -30.22
N ALA A 143 10.47 -35.47 -29.00
CA ALA A 143 11.18 -36.68 -28.58
C ALA A 143 10.26 -37.87 -28.30
N ALA A 144 9.01 -37.63 -27.90
CA ALA A 144 8.00 -38.65 -27.65
C ALA A 144 7.37 -39.24 -28.94
N GLY A 145 7.65 -38.65 -30.11
CA GLY A 145 7.24 -39.22 -31.40
C GLY A 145 5.74 -39.17 -31.69
N ASP A 146 4.97 -38.33 -30.99
CA ASP A 146 3.56 -38.14 -31.31
C ASP A 146 3.44 -37.26 -32.56
N VAL A 147 2.88 -37.89 -33.59
CA VAL A 147 2.59 -37.32 -34.91
C VAL A 147 1.78 -36.03 -34.76
N VAL A 148 2.32 -34.92 -35.27
CA VAL A 148 1.56 -33.68 -35.51
C VAL A 148 0.39 -34.02 -36.45
N PRO A 149 -0.88 -33.78 -36.08
CA PRO A 149 -1.97 -33.85 -37.04
C PRO A 149 -1.83 -32.68 -38.00
N ASP A 150 -1.85 -33.02 -39.28
CA ASP A 150 -1.77 -32.14 -40.42
C ASP A 150 -2.83 -31.03 -40.34
N ASN A 151 -2.39 -29.81 -40.59
CA ASN A 151 -3.17 -28.60 -40.41
C ASN A 151 -3.70 -28.18 -41.79
N ASN A 152 -4.87 -28.67 -42.18
CA ASN A 152 -5.58 -28.09 -43.32
C ASN A 152 -7.10 -28.36 -43.30
N GLY A 153 -7.89 -27.31 -43.06
CA GLY A 153 -9.35 -27.40 -43.05
C GLY A 153 -10.08 -26.12 -42.67
N ASN A 154 -9.97 -25.08 -43.51
CA ASN A 154 -11.01 -24.13 -43.89
C ASN A 154 -12.12 -23.73 -42.88
N GLY A 155 -12.05 -22.46 -42.42
CA GLY A 155 -13.15 -21.47 -42.40
C GLY A 155 -14.53 -21.84 -41.85
N GLY A 156 -14.85 -21.30 -40.66
CA GLY A 156 -16.23 -21.10 -40.18
C GLY A 156 -16.30 -20.19 -38.95
N ALA A 157 -16.89 -19.00 -39.11
CA ALA A 157 -17.30 -18.07 -38.05
C ALA A 157 -18.35 -18.73 -37.10
N VAL A 158 -18.63 -18.37 -35.84
CA VAL A 158 -18.81 -17.13 -35.02
C VAL A 158 -19.05 -17.63 -33.55
N PRO A 159 -19.41 -16.85 -32.50
CA PRO A 159 -19.13 -15.47 -32.09
C PRO A 159 -18.59 -15.34 -30.63
N ASP A 160 -18.22 -14.10 -30.32
CA ASP A 160 -17.91 -13.45 -29.04
C ASP A 160 -18.75 -13.89 -27.82
N HIS A 161 -18.08 -14.14 -26.68
CA HIS A 161 -18.62 -13.90 -25.34
C HIS A 161 -17.50 -13.76 -24.31
N ASN A 162 -17.19 -12.50 -23.98
CA ASN A 162 -16.51 -12.12 -22.75
C ASN A 162 -17.32 -12.58 -21.52
N GLY A 163 -16.62 -13.21 -20.58
CA GLY A 163 -17.14 -13.57 -19.26
C GLY A 163 -16.00 -13.58 -18.25
N ASP A 164 -15.81 -12.45 -17.58
CA ASP A 164 -14.90 -12.26 -16.47
C ASP A 164 -15.11 -13.30 -15.36
N GLY A 165 -14.04 -13.99 -14.97
CA GLY A 165 -14.02 -14.96 -13.88
C GLY A 165 -12.89 -14.66 -12.91
N ASN A 166 -13.01 -13.58 -12.15
CA ASN A 166 -12.19 -13.29 -10.98
C ASN A 166 -12.53 -14.29 -9.86
N ALA A 167 -11.70 -15.32 -9.67
CA ALA A 167 -11.82 -16.24 -8.54
C ALA A 167 -10.80 -15.86 -7.45
N VAL A 168 -11.26 -15.02 -6.53
CA VAL A 168 -10.65 -14.79 -5.22
C VAL A 168 -10.82 -16.08 -4.40
N SER A 169 -9.73 -16.72 -4.01
CA SER A 169 -9.77 -17.79 -3.03
C SER A 169 -9.82 -17.18 -1.62
N ASP A 170 -11.01 -17.19 -1.04
CA ASP A 170 -11.25 -16.97 0.38
C ASP A 170 -10.58 -18.08 1.20
N HIS A 171 -9.75 -17.68 2.16
CA HIS A 171 -9.46 -18.49 3.34
C HIS A 171 -9.78 -17.64 4.56
N ASN A 172 -10.99 -17.84 5.07
CA ASN A 172 -11.39 -17.46 6.41
C ASN A 172 -10.75 -18.43 7.40
N ASP A 173 -10.04 -17.90 8.38
CA ASP A 173 -9.83 -18.60 9.66
C ASP A 173 -10.09 -17.62 10.79
N ASN A 174 -11.26 -17.79 11.42
CA ASN A 174 -11.67 -17.09 12.63
C ASN A 174 -11.32 -17.98 13.82
N GLY A 175 -10.61 -17.42 14.81
CA GLY A 175 -10.30 -18.13 16.04
C GLY A 175 -9.65 -17.26 17.12
N ASP A 176 -10.50 -16.47 17.78
CA ASP A 176 -10.49 -16.13 19.19
C ASP A 176 -9.39 -15.30 19.87
N ALA A 177 -9.91 -14.32 20.61
CA ALA A 177 -9.22 -13.37 21.45
C ALA A 177 -8.67 -14.01 22.73
N MET A 178 -7.42 -13.66 23.09
CA MET A 178 -6.93 -13.73 24.47
C MET A 178 -5.96 -12.58 24.77
N GLY A 179 -6.31 -11.78 25.78
CA GLY A 179 -5.35 -11.28 26.77
C GLY A 179 -4.59 -9.99 26.44
N ALA A 180 -5.09 -8.88 26.99
CA ALA A 180 -4.25 -7.73 27.32
C ALA A 180 -3.15 -8.17 28.31
N HIS A 181 -1.90 -8.23 27.86
CA HIS A 181 -0.74 -8.29 28.74
C HIS A 181 0.26 -7.21 28.34
N LEU A 182 0.63 -6.41 29.35
CA LEU A 182 1.48 -5.23 29.26
C LEU A 182 2.79 -5.53 28.52
N MET A 183 3.13 -4.71 27.52
CA MET A 183 4.50 -4.59 27.04
C MET A 183 5.33 -3.87 28.11
N PRO A 184 6.41 -4.47 28.65
CA PRO A 184 7.30 -3.77 29.55
C PRO A 184 8.07 -2.68 28.80
N ALA A 185 8.19 -1.52 29.44
CA ALA A 185 9.06 -0.43 29.03
C ALA A 185 10.54 -0.85 29.18
N ALA A 186 11.11 -1.49 28.16
CA ALA A 186 12.55 -1.75 28.10
C ALA A 186 13.06 -1.91 26.66
N ALA A 187 13.09 -0.82 25.91
CA ALA A 187 13.98 -0.66 24.76
C ALA A 187 14.33 0.83 24.52
N ARG A 188 14.50 1.59 25.61
CA ARG A 188 15.42 2.74 25.59
C ARG A 188 16.81 2.15 25.71
N ASN A 189 17.71 2.55 24.82
CA ASN A 189 19.15 2.22 24.76
C ASN A 189 19.52 1.14 23.74
N ASN A 190 19.46 1.47 22.45
CA ASN A 190 20.54 1.07 21.54
C ASN A 190 20.81 2.12 20.45
N ALA A 191 20.86 3.39 20.84
CA ALA A 191 21.36 4.47 20.02
C ALA A 191 22.81 4.75 20.43
N ARG A 192 23.75 3.84 20.11
CA ARG A 192 25.20 4.03 20.32
C ARG A 192 26.04 2.91 19.68
N ASN A 193 25.80 2.58 18.41
CA ASN A 193 26.86 2.04 17.56
C ASN A 193 26.54 2.25 16.07
N ALA A 194 26.60 3.49 15.62
CA ALA A 194 26.60 3.82 14.20
C ALA A 194 28.04 3.71 13.68
N ASN A 195 28.53 2.48 13.52
CA ASN A 195 29.68 2.26 12.65
C ASN A 195 29.15 2.33 11.21
N ALA A 196 29.48 3.42 10.53
CA ALA A 196 29.22 3.62 9.12
C ALA A 196 29.83 2.45 8.33
N VAL A 197 28.98 1.57 7.82
CA VAL A 197 29.38 0.58 6.82
C VAL A 197 29.44 1.32 5.50
N ASP A 198 30.66 1.63 5.07
CA ASP A 198 30.94 2.21 3.77
C ASP A 198 30.60 1.17 2.70
N GLY A 199 29.51 1.40 1.97
CA GLY A 199 29.09 0.52 0.87
C GLY A 199 30.04 0.67 -0.32
N PRO A 200 30.21 -0.37 -1.16
CA PRO A 200 31.10 -0.30 -2.31
C PRO A 200 30.68 0.83 -3.26
N ARG A 201 31.53 1.87 -3.31
CA ARG A 201 31.40 3.01 -4.21
C ARG A 201 31.86 2.58 -5.60
N VAL A 202 30.92 2.19 -6.46
CA VAL A 202 31.21 1.94 -7.88
C VAL A 202 31.44 3.30 -8.56
N GLN A 203 32.69 3.66 -8.79
CA GLN A 203 33.03 4.76 -9.70
C GLN A 203 32.84 4.26 -11.13
N ALA A 204 31.73 4.63 -11.76
CA ALA A 204 31.55 4.45 -13.20
C ALA A 204 32.33 5.56 -13.91
N THR A 205 33.53 5.24 -14.40
CA THR A 205 34.28 6.12 -15.28
C THR A 205 33.69 6.02 -16.69
N VAL A 206 32.82 6.96 -17.07
CA VAL A 206 32.35 7.08 -18.45
C VAL A 206 33.37 7.91 -19.23
N THR A 207 34.20 7.25 -20.03
CA THR A 207 35.00 7.91 -21.08
C THR A 207 34.09 8.27 -22.24
N SER A 208 33.56 9.50 -22.24
CA SER A 208 32.91 10.08 -23.42
C SER A 208 33.99 10.67 -24.35
N GLN A 209 34.04 10.14 -25.57
CA GLN A 209 34.97 10.55 -26.60
C GLN A 209 34.39 11.78 -27.33
N GLY A 210 35.01 12.94 -27.10
CA GLY A 210 35.06 14.09 -28.01
C GLY A 210 33.74 14.73 -28.47
N ARG A 211 33.37 15.87 -27.86
CA ARG A 211 32.77 16.98 -28.62
C ARG A 211 33.16 18.34 -28.03
N LYS A 212 33.41 19.28 -28.93
CA LYS A 212 34.15 20.52 -28.74
C LYS A 212 33.52 21.46 -27.69
N ARG A 213 34.43 22.06 -26.93
CA ARG A 213 34.27 23.12 -25.93
C ARG A 213 33.67 24.38 -26.57
N VAL A 214 32.58 24.91 -25.99
CA VAL A 214 32.07 26.26 -26.23
C VAL A 214 31.88 26.91 -24.86
N ASP A 215 32.71 27.91 -24.55
CA ASP A 215 32.62 28.74 -23.35
C ASP A 215 31.57 29.84 -23.57
N ILE A 216 30.59 29.96 -22.67
CA ILE A 216 29.84 31.20 -22.46
C ILE A 216 29.62 31.41 -20.96
N ARG A 217 30.26 32.47 -20.43
CA ARG A 217 30.06 33.05 -19.09
C ARG A 217 28.84 33.98 -19.08
N SER A 218 28.01 33.90 -18.05
CA SER A 218 27.31 35.00 -17.33
C SER A 218 26.30 34.34 -16.36
N GLY A 219 26.32 34.57 -15.04
CA GLY A 219 25.66 35.70 -14.36
C GLY A 219 24.14 35.59 -14.56
N TRP A 220 23.29 35.35 -13.57
CA TRP A 220 22.84 36.31 -12.56
C TRP A 220 22.06 35.62 -11.42
N THR A 221 22.23 36.16 -10.22
CA THR A 221 21.37 36.04 -9.03
C THR A 221 20.13 36.92 -9.15
N TYR A 222 18.98 36.44 -8.70
CA TYR A 222 18.11 37.10 -7.71
C TYR A 222 17.22 36.04 -7.05
#